data_AF-A0A832WWZ2-F1
#
_entry.id   AF-A0A832WWZ2-F1
#
_cell.length_a   1.000
_cell.length_b   1.000
_cell.length_c   1.000
_cell.angle_alpha   90.00
_cell.angle_beta   90.00
_cell.angle_gamma   90.00
#
_symmetry.space_group_name_H-M   'P 1'
#
loop_
_entity.id
_entity.type
_entity.pdbx_description
1 polymer ?
#
loop_
_entity_poly.entity_id
_entity_poly.type
_entity_poly.pdbx_seq_one_letter_code
_entity_poly.pdbx_strand_id
1 'polypeptide(L)'
;MNKSIKKLIKLSIFGALVFGGWQANLKWEGFKPVLAELEEKDPEKYAKMVEEAQSFHINETKKLYRELDRMTFAEVIDLRYSKLLEKRKTDKKFREDSYDEEIQAREKERKSKLENDHAKIEELKNLHLKKPVNARFGKWGAIHPWQQRLILREKCIKYFKRQIEDGQTQNNGLKTSKVTTLVSRVGQEPLEIENLCEGLVPMTSDPQVIQSSILRLKKSMNFFYFSQLLDETGIPRAVIFSFKDELGGISRDYNDS
;
A
#
# COMPACT_ATOMS: atom_id res chain seq x y z
N MET A 1 -2.66 -68.68 -52.27
CA MET A 1 -3.16 -67.38 -51.75
C MET A 1 -2.77 -66.26 -52.69
N ASN A 2 -3.76 -65.62 -53.34
CA ASN A 2 -3.53 -64.63 -54.42
C ASN A 2 -2.64 -63.46 -53.98
N LYS A 3 -1.74 -63.03 -54.86
CA LYS A 3 -0.76 -61.94 -54.63
C LYS A 3 -1.45 -60.65 -54.14
N SER A 4 -2.68 -60.40 -54.57
CA SER A 4 -3.52 -59.26 -54.17
C SER A 4 -4.00 -59.33 -52.71
N ILE A 5 -4.33 -60.52 -52.20
CA ILE A 5 -4.79 -60.73 -50.81
C ILE A 5 -3.65 -60.48 -49.83
N LYS A 6 -2.43 -60.95 -50.14
CA LYS A 6 -1.23 -60.65 -49.35
C LYS A 6 -0.92 -59.15 -49.29
N LYS A 7 -1.22 -58.41 -50.37
CA LYS A 7 -1.00 -56.95 -50.47
C LYS A 7 -2.01 -56.17 -49.62
N LEU A 8 -3.28 -56.59 -49.63
CA LEU A 8 -4.35 -56.04 -48.78
C LEU A 8 -4.08 -56.24 -47.29
N ILE A 9 -3.63 -57.43 -46.87
CA ILE A 9 -3.30 -57.69 -45.46
C ILE A 9 -2.14 -56.81 -45.00
N LYS A 10 -1.09 -56.66 -45.81
CA LYS A 10 0.04 -55.76 -45.49
C LYS A 10 -0.40 -54.30 -45.36
N LEU A 11 -1.28 -53.83 -46.26
CA LEU A 11 -1.85 -52.49 -46.20
C LEU A 11 -2.71 -52.27 -44.95
N SER A 12 -3.50 -53.27 -44.55
CA SER A 12 -4.31 -53.20 -43.33
C SER A 12 -3.46 -53.13 -42.06
N ILE A 13 -2.38 -53.90 -41.98
CA ILE A 13 -1.45 -53.87 -40.83
C ILE A 13 -0.72 -52.52 -40.79
N PHE A 14 -0.26 -52.02 -41.94
CA PHE A 14 0.40 -50.73 -42.02
C PHE A 14 -0.54 -49.58 -41.65
N GLY A 15 -1.78 -49.62 -42.16
CA GLY A 15 -2.83 -48.67 -41.79
C GLY A 15 -3.15 -48.67 -40.30
N ALA A 16 -3.21 -49.85 -39.67
CA ALA A 16 -3.42 -49.99 -38.23
C ALA A 16 -2.26 -49.41 -37.40
N LEU A 17 -1.00 -49.63 -37.84
CA LEU A 17 0.17 -49.06 -37.17
C LEU A 17 0.23 -47.53 -37.28
N VAL A 18 -0.05 -46.99 -38.47
CA VAL A 18 -0.08 -45.53 -38.70
C VAL A 18 -1.21 -44.89 -37.88
N PHE A 19 -2.39 -45.49 -37.88
CA PHE A 19 -3.52 -45.00 -37.11
C PHE A 19 -3.29 -45.10 -35.59
N GLY A 20 -2.72 -46.22 -35.13
CA GLY A 20 -2.33 -46.40 -33.73
C GLY A 20 -1.27 -45.40 -33.27
N GLY A 21 -0.25 -45.16 -34.10
CA GLY A 21 0.77 -44.14 -33.85
C GLY A 21 0.20 -42.72 -33.79
N TRP A 22 -0.73 -42.40 -34.70
CA TRP A 22 -1.43 -41.10 -34.69
C TRP A 22 -2.26 -40.89 -33.42
N GLN A 23 -3.05 -41.90 -33.00
CA GLN A 23 -3.83 -41.84 -31.76
C GLN A 23 -2.95 -41.75 -30.51
N ALA A 24 -1.81 -42.45 -30.50
CA ALA A 24 -0.84 -42.35 -29.42
C ALA A 24 -0.23 -40.95 -29.33
N ASN A 25 0.12 -40.33 -30.47
CA ASN A 25 0.65 -38.96 -30.48
C ASN A 25 -0.36 -37.93 -29.97
N LEU A 26 -1.63 -38.01 -30.39
CA LEU A 26 -2.69 -37.13 -29.90
C LEU A 26 -2.90 -37.25 -28.39
N LYS A 27 -2.88 -38.49 -27.86
CA LYS A 27 -2.96 -38.72 -26.41
C LYS A 27 -1.73 -38.20 -25.68
N TRP A 28 -0.54 -38.38 -26.26
CA TRP A 28 0.70 -37.86 -25.70
C TRP A 28 0.70 -36.35 -25.58
N GLU A 29 0.21 -35.63 -26.59
CA GLU A 29 0.06 -34.17 -26.55
C GLU A 29 -0.88 -33.72 -25.42
N GLY A 30 -1.99 -34.42 -25.18
CA GLY A 30 -2.88 -34.15 -24.05
C GLY A 30 -2.28 -34.45 -22.68
N PHE A 31 -1.27 -35.32 -22.60
CA PHE A 31 -0.59 -35.69 -21.35
C PHE A 31 0.57 -34.74 -20.98
N LYS A 32 1.15 -34.02 -21.95
CA LYS A 32 2.22 -33.03 -21.71
C LYS A 32 1.92 -32.04 -20.58
N PRO A 33 0.76 -31.38 -20.49
CA PRO A 33 0.50 -30.41 -19.42
C PRO A 33 0.44 -31.07 -18.04
N VAL A 34 -0.11 -32.29 -17.94
CA VAL A 34 -0.15 -33.04 -16.67
C VAL A 34 1.26 -33.41 -16.23
N LEU A 35 2.11 -33.83 -17.16
CA LEU A 35 3.51 -34.14 -16.86
C LEU A 35 4.29 -32.90 -16.40
N ALA A 36 4.06 -31.74 -17.03
CA ALA A 36 4.66 -30.49 -16.61
C ALA A 36 4.21 -30.07 -15.19
N GLU A 37 2.94 -30.28 -14.84
CA GLU A 37 2.44 -30.03 -13.48
C GLU A 37 3.13 -30.94 -12.45
N LEU A 38 3.31 -32.22 -12.76
CA LEU A 38 3.96 -33.18 -11.86
C LEU A 38 5.46 -32.89 -11.70
N GLU A 39 6.13 -32.47 -12.77
CA GLU A 39 7.52 -32.01 -12.75
C GLU A 39 7.67 -30.76 -11.88
N GLU A 40 6.71 -29.83 -11.94
CA GLU A 40 6.71 -28.63 -11.11
C GLU A 40 6.55 -28.95 -9.61
N LYS A 41 5.78 -29.99 -9.26
CA LYS A 41 5.55 -30.39 -7.85
C LYS A 41 6.82 -30.92 -7.19
N ASP A 42 7.48 -31.90 -7.79
CA ASP A 42 8.78 -32.40 -7.32
C ASP A 42 9.62 -32.97 -8.48
N PRO A 43 10.61 -32.22 -8.99
CA PRO A 43 11.36 -32.59 -10.19
C PRO A 43 12.20 -33.84 -10.00
N GLU A 44 12.69 -34.11 -8.79
CA GLU A 44 13.51 -35.30 -8.49
C GLU A 44 12.65 -36.57 -8.51
N LYS A 45 11.49 -36.53 -7.86
CA LYS A 45 10.57 -37.66 -7.86
C LYS A 45 9.94 -37.88 -9.24
N TYR A 46 9.68 -36.80 -9.99
CA TYR A 46 9.26 -36.87 -11.39
C TYR A 46 10.33 -37.52 -12.29
N ALA A 47 11.60 -37.12 -12.17
CA ALA A 47 12.70 -37.75 -12.92
C ALA A 47 12.78 -39.26 -12.65
N LYS A 48 12.65 -39.66 -11.38
CA LYS A 48 12.59 -41.08 -10.99
C LYS A 48 11.38 -41.79 -11.60
N MET A 49 10.20 -41.15 -11.62
CA MET A 49 9.00 -41.70 -12.26
C MET A 49 9.23 -41.95 -13.76
N VAL A 50 9.90 -41.03 -14.45
CA VAL A 50 10.23 -41.15 -15.87
C VAL A 50 11.23 -42.28 -16.13
N GLU A 51 12.26 -42.40 -15.30
CA GLU A 51 13.24 -43.49 -15.38
C GLU A 51 12.56 -44.87 -15.22
N GLU A 52 11.70 -45.02 -14.21
CA GLU A 52 10.94 -46.26 -13.98
C GLU A 52 9.93 -46.54 -15.10
N ALA A 53 9.40 -45.50 -15.75
CA ALA A 53 8.54 -45.65 -16.92
C ALA A 53 9.33 -46.19 -18.13
N GLN A 54 10.56 -45.72 -18.33
CA GLN A 54 11.45 -46.17 -19.42
C GLN A 54 11.93 -47.62 -19.21
N SER A 55 12.09 -48.06 -17.96
CA SER A 55 12.42 -49.45 -17.60
C SER A 55 11.21 -50.40 -17.62
N PHE A 56 10.02 -49.92 -17.99
CA PHE A 56 8.76 -50.66 -18.00
C PHE A 56 8.31 -51.17 -16.62
N HIS A 57 8.73 -50.53 -15.52
CA HIS A 57 8.28 -50.84 -14.17
C HIS A 57 6.91 -50.21 -13.85
N ILE A 58 5.87 -50.69 -14.54
CA ILE A 58 4.51 -50.11 -14.55
C ILE A 58 3.95 -49.87 -13.13
N ASN A 59 4.19 -50.78 -12.19
CA ASN A 59 3.67 -50.66 -10.82
C ASN A 59 4.35 -49.51 -10.04
N GLU A 60 5.68 -49.38 -10.14
CA GLU A 60 6.42 -48.32 -9.46
C GLU A 60 6.16 -46.96 -10.10
N THR A 61 6.12 -46.87 -11.43
CA THR A 61 5.71 -45.65 -12.13
C THR A 61 4.32 -45.18 -11.68
N LYS A 62 3.35 -46.08 -11.58
CA LYS A 62 1.98 -45.75 -11.16
C LYS A 62 1.92 -45.27 -9.70
N LYS A 63 2.76 -45.85 -8.83
CA LYS A 63 2.87 -45.44 -7.44
C LYS A 63 3.45 -44.02 -7.35
N LEU A 64 4.57 -43.76 -8.01
CA LEU A 64 5.22 -42.45 -8.05
C LEU A 64 4.32 -41.37 -8.64
N TYR A 65 3.60 -41.68 -9.72
CA TYR A 65 2.60 -40.79 -10.30
C TYR A 65 1.52 -40.40 -9.28
N ARG A 66 0.94 -41.37 -8.57
CA ARG A 66 -0.10 -41.10 -7.57
C ARG A 66 0.41 -40.30 -6.39
N GLU A 67 1.67 -40.52 -5.99
CA GLU A 67 2.29 -39.75 -4.92
C GLU A 67 2.45 -38.28 -5.33
N LEU A 68 2.94 -38.01 -6.54
CA LEU A 68 3.08 -36.64 -7.08
C LEU A 68 1.72 -35.97 -7.31
N ASP A 69 0.76 -36.69 -7.88
CA ASP A 69 -0.58 -36.18 -8.19
C ASP A 69 -1.33 -35.75 -6.91
N ARG A 70 -1.16 -36.52 -5.83
CA ARG A 70 -1.78 -36.26 -4.52
C ARG A 70 -1.12 -35.15 -3.71
N MET A 71 0.07 -34.66 -4.12
CA MET A 71 0.72 -33.58 -3.38
C MET A 71 -0.14 -32.32 -3.44
N THR A 72 -0.47 -31.81 -2.27
CA THR A 72 -1.19 -30.55 -2.12
C THR A 72 -0.24 -29.37 -2.36
N PHE A 73 -0.80 -28.22 -2.70
CA PHE A 73 -0.02 -27.00 -2.87
C PHE A 73 0.83 -26.65 -1.64
N ALA A 74 0.27 -26.84 -0.43
CA ALA A 74 0.99 -26.59 0.82
C ALA A 74 2.21 -27.52 0.97
N GLU A 75 2.06 -28.82 0.70
CA GLU A 75 3.17 -29.79 0.75
C GLU A 75 4.26 -29.47 -0.27
N VAL A 76 3.89 -28.98 -1.46
CA VAL A 76 4.85 -28.54 -2.49
C VAL A 76 5.64 -27.32 -2.01
N ILE A 77 4.97 -26.33 -1.42
CA ILE A 77 5.63 -25.15 -0.85
C ILE A 77 6.58 -25.55 0.28
N ASP A 78 6.12 -26.40 1.21
CA ASP A 78 6.93 -26.87 2.33
C ASP A 78 8.14 -27.70 1.86
N LEU A 79 7.97 -28.53 0.83
CA LEU A 79 9.06 -29.28 0.22
C LEU A 79 10.10 -28.35 -0.42
N ARG A 80 9.64 -27.36 -1.20
CA ARG A 80 10.55 -26.36 -1.81
C ARG A 80 11.30 -25.57 -0.75
N TYR A 81 10.59 -25.14 0.30
CA TYR A 81 11.19 -24.37 1.39
C TYR A 81 12.24 -25.19 2.16
N SER A 82 11.92 -26.44 2.51
CA SER A 82 12.85 -27.34 3.20
C SER A 82 14.09 -27.67 2.35
N LYS A 83 13.93 -27.98 1.05
CA LYS A 83 15.05 -28.16 0.12
C LYS A 83 15.92 -26.90 0.02
N LEU A 84 15.31 -25.73 -0.05
CA LEU A 84 16.02 -24.45 -0.09
C LEU A 84 16.79 -24.19 1.21
N LEU A 85 16.22 -24.52 2.36
CA LEU A 85 16.91 -24.43 3.66
C LEU A 85 18.11 -25.38 3.73
N GLU A 86 17.95 -26.62 3.32
CA GLU A 86 19.05 -27.59 3.29
C GLU A 86 20.15 -27.14 2.34
N LYS A 87 19.79 -26.60 1.17
CA LYS A 87 20.76 -26.02 0.24
C LYS A 87 21.52 -24.83 0.85
N ARG A 88 20.86 -23.95 1.61
CA ARG A 88 21.55 -22.87 2.34
C ARG A 88 22.51 -23.36 3.43
N LYS A 89 22.22 -24.49 4.07
CA LYS A 89 23.10 -25.08 5.09
C LYS A 89 24.34 -25.71 4.47
N THR A 90 24.14 -26.42 3.37
CA THR A 90 25.16 -27.30 2.75
C THR A 90 26.03 -26.57 1.74
N ASP A 91 25.47 -25.65 0.96
CA ASP A 91 26.16 -24.94 -0.10
C ASP A 91 26.48 -23.50 0.34
N LYS A 92 27.77 -23.27 0.64
CA LYS A 92 28.28 -21.95 1.05
C LYS A 92 28.08 -20.90 -0.06
N LYS A 93 28.28 -21.26 -1.32
CA LYS A 93 28.19 -20.33 -2.45
C LYS A 93 26.74 -19.91 -2.66
N PHE A 94 25.81 -20.87 -2.65
CA PHE A 94 24.38 -20.58 -2.72
C PHE A 94 23.91 -19.66 -1.60
N ARG A 95 24.43 -19.85 -0.38
CA ARG A 95 24.11 -18.99 0.76
C ARG A 95 24.58 -17.55 0.54
N GLU A 96 25.82 -17.37 0.08
CA GLU A 96 26.40 -16.04 -0.21
C GLU A 96 25.61 -15.34 -1.33
N ASP A 97 25.39 -16.03 -2.46
CA ASP A 97 24.62 -15.50 -3.59
C ASP A 97 23.18 -15.10 -3.17
N SER A 98 22.50 -15.95 -2.39
CA SER A 98 21.14 -15.66 -1.90
C SER A 98 21.09 -14.44 -0.97
N TYR A 99 22.15 -14.19 -0.20
CA TYR A 99 22.24 -13.06 0.70
C TYR A 99 22.48 -11.75 -0.06
N ASP A 100 23.32 -11.79 -1.09
CA ASP A 100 23.56 -10.64 -1.97
C ASP A 100 22.31 -10.24 -2.74
N GLU A 101 21.54 -11.22 -3.25
CA GLU A 101 20.22 -10.97 -3.86
C GLU A 101 19.23 -10.32 -2.89
N GLU A 102 19.16 -10.80 -1.63
CA GLU A 102 18.33 -10.19 -0.60
C GLU A 102 18.74 -8.74 -0.32
N ILE A 103 20.04 -8.44 -0.27
CA ILE A 103 20.54 -7.07 -0.08
C ILE A 103 20.11 -6.18 -1.25
N GLN A 104 20.34 -6.63 -2.49
CA GLN A 104 19.98 -5.86 -3.68
C GLN A 104 18.47 -5.59 -3.76
N ALA A 105 17.64 -6.58 -3.40
CA ALA A 105 16.19 -6.42 -3.33
C ALA A 105 15.80 -5.35 -2.30
N ARG A 106 16.37 -5.40 -1.09
CA ARG A 106 16.11 -4.40 -0.03
C ARG A 106 16.57 -3.01 -0.45
N GLU A 107 17.71 -2.87 -1.12
CA GLU A 107 18.19 -1.59 -1.63
C GLU A 107 17.26 -1.01 -2.70
N LYS A 108 16.80 -1.84 -3.64
CA LYS A 108 15.85 -1.44 -4.68
C LYS A 108 14.52 -0.99 -4.07
N GLU A 109 14.01 -1.72 -3.09
CA GLU A 109 12.79 -1.35 -2.36
C GLU A 109 12.96 -0.01 -1.65
N ARG A 110 14.08 0.18 -0.91
CA ARG A 110 14.39 1.46 -0.25
C ARG A 110 14.45 2.63 -1.22
N LYS A 111 15.13 2.47 -2.37
CA LYS A 111 15.19 3.50 -3.42
C LYS A 111 13.80 3.84 -3.95
N SER A 112 13.00 2.83 -4.30
CA SER A 112 11.63 3.04 -4.79
C SER A 112 10.72 3.75 -3.79
N LYS A 113 10.88 3.43 -2.50
CA LYS A 113 10.14 4.08 -1.42
C LYS A 113 10.57 5.54 -1.25
N LEU A 114 11.87 5.81 -1.30
CA LEU A 114 12.42 7.15 -1.20
C LEU A 114 11.99 8.04 -2.37
N GLU A 115 11.97 7.50 -3.59
CA GLU A 115 11.47 8.20 -4.79
C GLU A 115 9.98 8.54 -4.66
N ASN A 116 9.16 7.59 -4.18
CA ASN A 116 7.73 7.80 -3.95
C ASN A 116 7.49 8.87 -2.87
N ASP A 117 8.25 8.83 -1.77
CA ASP A 117 8.14 9.83 -0.71
C ASP A 117 8.60 11.21 -1.21
N HIS A 118 9.66 11.29 -2.03
CA HIS A 118 10.09 12.54 -2.65
C HIS A 118 9.00 13.12 -3.58
N ALA A 119 8.37 12.29 -4.41
CA ALA A 119 7.28 12.71 -5.28
C ALA A 119 6.09 13.29 -4.49
N LYS A 120 5.71 12.65 -3.38
CA LYS A 120 4.66 13.17 -2.47
C LYS A 120 5.06 14.51 -1.85
N ILE A 121 6.31 14.65 -1.41
CA ILE A 121 6.81 15.92 -0.86
C ILE A 121 6.77 17.02 -1.92
N GLU A 122 7.13 16.72 -3.15
CA GLU A 122 7.10 17.68 -4.27
C GLU A 122 5.66 18.09 -4.62
N GLU A 123 4.72 17.15 -4.62
CA GLU A 123 3.29 17.43 -4.75
C GLU A 123 2.79 18.38 -3.63
N LEU A 124 3.18 18.10 -2.38
CA LEU A 124 2.84 18.96 -1.24
C LEU A 124 3.44 20.37 -1.37
N LYS A 125 4.70 20.48 -1.82
CA LYS A 125 5.34 21.79 -2.09
C LYS A 125 4.60 22.57 -3.18
N ASN A 126 4.17 21.89 -4.24
CA ASN A 126 3.40 22.51 -5.32
C ASN A 126 1.99 22.97 -4.87
N LEU A 127 1.38 22.27 -3.90
CA LEU A 127 0.15 22.72 -3.24
C LEU A 127 0.39 23.95 -2.33
N HIS A 128 1.57 24.07 -1.72
CA HIS A 128 1.98 25.20 -0.88
C HIS A 128 2.35 26.47 -1.64
N LEU A 129 2.55 26.41 -2.97
CA LEU A 129 2.76 27.62 -3.78
C LEU A 129 1.58 28.59 -3.58
N LYS A 130 1.86 29.72 -2.93
CA LYS A 130 0.90 30.77 -2.58
C LYS A 130 0.24 31.34 -3.85
N LYS A 131 -0.86 30.73 -4.30
CA LYS A 131 -1.76 31.33 -5.29
C LYS A 131 -2.45 32.56 -4.67
N PRO A 132 -2.76 33.61 -5.45
CA PRO A 132 -3.45 34.80 -4.93
C PRO A 132 -4.77 34.40 -4.25
N VAL A 133 -5.13 35.09 -3.18
CA VAL A 133 -6.30 34.82 -2.30
C VAL A 133 -7.59 34.61 -3.11
N ASN A 134 -7.78 35.40 -4.18
CA ASN A 134 -8.95 35.35 -5.06
C ASN A 134 -9.06 34.06 -5.89
N ALA A 135 -7.96 33.35 -6.13
CA ALA A 135 -7.93 32.07 -6.85
C ALA A 135 -8.13 30.85 -5.93
N ARG A 136 -8.27 31.04 -4.62
CA ARG A 136 -8.45 29.97 -3.61
C ARG A 136 -9.91 29.69 -3.28
N PHE A 137 -10.76 30.72 -3.25
CA PHE A 137 -12.19 30.60 -2.90
C PHE A 137 -13.02 29.71 -3.83
N GLY A 138 -12.57 29.46 -5.06
CA GLY A 138 -13.23 28.55 -6.01
C GLY A 138 -12.79 27.08 -5.93
N LYS A 139 -11.81 26.73 -5.08
CA LYS A 139 -11.14 25.41 -5.15
C LYS A 139 -11.44 24.47 -4.01
N TRP A 140 -11.97 24.93 -2.88
CA TRP A 140 -12.22 24.05 -1.72
C TRP A 140 -13.06 22.82 -2.12
N GLY A 141 -14.19 23.03 -2.80
CA GLY A 141 -15.06 21.95 -3.27
C GLY A 141 -14.48 21.09 -4.40
N ALA A 142 -13.40 21.52 -5.08
CA ALA A 142 -12.76 20.79 -6.17
C ALA A 142 -11.56 19.93 -5.72
N ILE A 143 -11.10 20.11 -4.48
CA ILE A 143 -9.96 19.38 -3.90
C ILE A 143 -10.43 18.05 -3.32
N HIS A 144 -9.61 17.00 -3.40
CA HIS A 144 -9.96 15.69 -2.84
C HIS A 144 -10.15 15.75 -1.31
N PRO A 145 -11.06 14.94 -0.74
CA PRO A 145 -11.32 14.93 0.72
C PRO A 145 -10.07 14.75 1.59
N TRP A 146 -9.15 13.87 1.18
CA TRP A 146 -7.90 13.65 1.93
C TRP A 146 -6.98 14.88 1.92
N GLN A 147 -6.97 15.67 0.83
CA GLN A 147 -6.19 16.90 0.72
C GLN A 147 -6.81 18.03 1.55
N GLN A 148 -8.14 18.22 1.47
CA GLN A 148 -8.90 19.16 2.30
C GLN A 148 -8.54 18.97 3.78
N ARG A 149 -8.51 17.70 4.19
CA ARG A 149 -8.20 17.32 5.54
C ARG A 149 -6.77 17.63 5.99
N LEU A 150 -5.77 17.32 5.16
CA LEU A 150 -4.38 17.65 5.49
C LEU A 150 -4.22 19.16 5.68
N ILE A 151 -4.81 19.94 4.79
CA ILE A 151 -4.82 21.41 4.87
C ILE A 151 -5.48 21.85 6.18
N LEU A 152 -6.66 21.31 6.54
CA LEU A 152 -7.34 21.67 7.79
C LEU A 152 -6.50 21.33 9.03
N ARG A 153 -5.83 20.17 9.05
CA ARG A 153 -4.97 19.79 10.18
C ARG A 153 -3.77 20.71 10.32
N GLU A 154 -3.11 21.04 9.21
CA GLU A 154 -2.00 21.99 9.18
C GLU A 154 -2.44 23.38 9.68
N LYS A 155 -3.57 23.88 9.18
CA LYS A 155 -4.09 25.20 9.58
C LYS A 155 -4.59 25.21 11.02
N CYS A 156 -5.21 24.14 11.49
CA CYS A 156 -5.59 23.97 12.89
C CYS A 156 -4.37 24.19 13.79
N ILE A 157 -3.27 23.47 13.54
CA ILE A 157 -2.05 23.56 14.34
C ILE A 157 -1.48 24.98 14.26
N LYS A 158 -1.39 25.57 13.07
CA LYS A 158 -0.88 26.93 12.86
C LYS A 158 -1.64 27.97 13.69
N TYR A 159 -2.96 27.95 13.63
CA TYR A 159 -3.78 28.99 14.24
C TYR A 159 -3.98 28.81 15.74
N PHE A 160 -4.02 27.57 16.25
CA PHE A 160 -3.99 27.33 17.70
C PHE A 160 -2.66 27.76 18.32
N LYS A 161 -1.52 27.48 17.66
CA LYS A 161 -0.21 27.98 18.10
C LYS A 161 -0.20 29.51 18.17
N ARG A 162 -0.67 30.17 17.12
CA ARG A 162 -0.76 31.63 17.07
C ARG A 162 -1.66 32.22 18.15
N GLN A 163 -2.82 31.61 18.40
CA GLN A 163 -3.74 32.04 19.47
C GLN A 163 -3.08 31.96 20.85
N ILE A 164 -2.33 30.90 21.13
CA ILE A 164 -1.61 30.73 22.40
C ILE A 164 -0.49 31.76 22.52
N GLU A 165 0.31 31.96 21.47
CA GLU A 165 1.41 32.93 21.43
C GLU A 165 0.92 34.37 21.66
N ASP A 166 -0.16 34.76 21.00
CA ASP A 166 -0.74 36.11 21.13
C ASP A 166 -1.33 36.31 22.54
N GLY A 167 -2.00 35.29 23.11
CA GLY A 167 -2.50 35.32 24.49
C GLY A 167 -1.39 35.38 25.56
N GLN A 168 -0.25 34.72 25.33
CA GLN A 168 0.93 34.83 26.20
C GLN A 168 1.57 36.22 26.10
N THR A 169 1.63 36.79 24.90
CA THR A 169 2.21 38.12 24.66
C THR A 169 1.37 39.22 25.31
N GLN A 170 0.03 39.12 25.25
CA GLN A 170 -0.89 40.06 25.90
C GLN A 170 -0.80 39.98 27.44
N ASN A 171 -0.70 38.78 28.01
CA ASN A 171 -0.49 38.59 29.44
C ASN A 171 0.90 39.05 29.94
N ASN A 172 1.93 38.94 29.09
CA ASN A 172 3.28 39.44 29.40
C ASN A 172 3.38 40.96 29.28
N GLY A 173 2.59 41.60 28.41
CA GLY A 173 2.48 43.06 28.32
C GLY A 173 1.92 43.73 29.58
N LEU A 174 1.06 43.04 30.32
CA LEU A 174 0.56 43.47 31.65
C LEU A 174 1.55 43.16 32.79
N LYS A 175 2.60 42.36 32.55
CA LYS A 175 3.60 41.92 33.54
C LYS A 175 5.01 42.43 33.25
N THR A 176 5.18 43.64 32.74
CA THR A 176 6.50 44.29 32.73
C THR A 176 6.84 44.87 34.10
N SER A 177 7.06 44.00 35.08
CA SER A 177 7.85 44.30 36.27
C SER A 177 8.79 43.14 36.53
N LYS A 178 9.97 43.26 35.90
CA LYS A 178 11.28 42.76 36.32
C LYS A 178 11.40 41.25 36.57
N VAL A 179 12.28 40.65 35.75
CA VAL A 179 12.92 39.33 35.93
C VAL A 179 12.06 38.12 35.53
N THR A 180 12.00 37.82 34.23
CA THR A 180 11.70 36.43 33.78
C THR A 180 12.32 36.08 32.42
N THR A 181 13.39 36.78 32.03
CA THR A 181 14.09 36.61 30.75
C THR A 181 14.94 35.33 30.63
N LEU A 182 14.92 34.38 31.56
CA LEU A 182 15.90 33.26 31.49
C LEU A 182 15.40 31.84 31.83
N VAL A 183 14.13 31.62 32.19
CA VAL A 183 13.67 30.24 32.49
C VAL A 183 12.19 30.07 32.14
N SER A 184 11.87 29.70 30.91
CA SER A 184 10.60 29.00 30.62
C SER A 184 10.73 28.09 29.40
N ARG A 185 11.42 26.97 29.67
CA ARG A 185 11.16 25.64 29.12
C ARG A 185 11.64 25.36 27.70
N VAL A 186 12.95 25.12 27.64
CA VAL A 186 13.48 23.90 27.00
C VAL A 186 12.76 22.68 27.58
N GLY A 187 12.14 21.84 26.75
CA GLY A 187 11.89 20.42 27.09
C GLY A 187 10.46 19.95 27.43
N GLN A 188 9.39 20.64 27.03
CA GLN A 188 8.04 20.04 27.02
C GLN A 188 7.39 20.19 25.63
N GLU A 189 6.74 19.13 25.20
CA GLU A 189 6.63 18.72 23.81
C GLU A 189 5.69 19.57 22.94
N PRO A 190 5.97 19.69 21.63
CA PRO A 190 4.99 20.12 20.61
C PRO A 190 3.95 19.02 20.35
N LEU A 191 3.37 18.43 21.40
CA LEU A 191 2.46 17.28 21.29
C LEU A 191 1.03 17.60 21.73
N GLU A 192 0.80 18.62 22.57
CA GLU A 192 -0.57 18.94 23.03
C GLU A 192 -1.49 19.48 21.92
N ILE A 193 -1.00 20.42 21.09
CA ILE A 193 -1.81 21.06 20.04
C ILE A 193 -2.00 20.11 18.86
N GLU A 194 -0.97 19.34 18.54
CA GLU A 194 -0.96 18.32 17.50
C GLU A 194 -1.96 17.21 17.80
N ASN A 195 -2.02 16.75 19.05
CA ASN A 195 -3.01 15.79 19.55
C ASN A 195 -4.43 16.39 19.60
N LEU A 196 -4.56 17.66 20.02
CA LEU A 196 -5.84 18.38 20.00
C LEU A 196 -6.39 18.46 18.57
N CYS A 197 -5.56 18.87 17.61
CA CYS A 197 -5.93 18.97 16.21
C CYS A 197 -6.19 17.60 15.57
N GLU A 198 -5.58 16.53 16.06
CA GLU A 198 -5.92 15.16 15.67
C GLU A 198 -7.34 14.77 16.09
N GLY A 199 -7.76 15.13 17.31
CA GLY A 199 -9.12 14.92 17.79
C GLY A 199 -10.17 15.78 17.06
N LEU A 200 -9.81 17.02 16.71
CA LEU A 200 -10.70 17.94 15.99
C LEU A 200 -10.81 17.60 14.49
N VAL A 201 -9.73 17.10 13.88
CA VAL A 201 -9.62 16.77 12.44
C VAL A 201 -9.12 15.32 12.24
N PRO A 202 -9.97 14.31 12.53
CA PRO A 202 -9.57 12.90 12.61
C PRO A 202 -9.23 12.29 11.25
N MET A 203 -8.29 11.33 11.21
CA MET A 203 -7.90 10.29 10.19
C MET A 203 -8.73 9.95 8.92
N THR A 204 -9.77 10.65 8.46
CA THR A 204 -10.77 10.11 7.50
C THR A 204 -10.86 10.82 6.15
N SER A 205 -11.37 10.12 5.12
CA SER A 205 -11.68 10.69 3.79
C SER A 205 -13.18 10.97 3.59
N ASP A 206 -14.00 10.78 4.63
CA ASP A 206 -15.44 11.02 4.57
C ASP A 206 -15.77 12.53 4.53
N PRO A 207 -16.42 13.04 3.46
CA PRO A 207 -16.82 14.44 3.35
C PRO A 207 -17.69 14.94 4.52
N GLN A 208 -18.57 14.09 5.07
CA GLN A 208 -19.43 14.49 6.20
C GLN A 208 -18.62 14.74 7.46
N VAL A 209 -17.59 13.91 7.68
CA VAL A 209 -16.70 14.09 8.83
C VAL A 209 -15.85 15.35 8.66
N ILE A 210 -15.38 15.66 7.44
CA ILE A 210 -14.65 16.91 7.15
C ILE A 210 -15.52 18.13 7.47
N GLN A 211 -16.80 18.12 7.04
CA GLN A 211 -17.72 19.20 7.37
C GLN A 211 -17.97 19.31 8.88
N SER A 212 -18.11 18.18 9.57
CA SER A 212 -18.25 18.15 11.02
C SER A 212 -17.00 18.69 11.74
N SER A 213 -15.80 18.45 11.21
CA SER A 213 -14.54 18.96 11.73
C SER A 213 -14.45 20.47 11.61
N ILE A 214 -14.90 21.06 10.49
CA ILE A 214 -14.97 22.52 10.34
C ILE A 214 -15.87 23.13 11.42
N LEU A 215 -17.02 22.51 11.70
CA LEU A 215 -17.93 22.97 12.76
C LEU A 215 -17.35 22.79 14.17
N ARG A 216 -16.56 21.73 14.40
CA ARG A 216 -15.82 21.55 15.66
C ARG A 216 -14.77 22.64 15.84
N LEU A 217 -14.00 22.93 14.78
CA LEU A 217 -13.01 24.01 14.78
C LEU A 217 -13.66 25.38 15.06
N LYS A 218 -14.84 25.67 14.49
CA LYS A 218 -15.62 26.88 14.79
C LYS A 218 -15.92 27.02 16.28
N LYS A 219 -16.17 25.92 16.99
CA LYS A 219 -16.49 25.93 18.43
C LYS A 219 -15.24 26.00 19.32
N SER A 220 -14.13 25.41 18.87
CA SER A 220 -12.91 25.26 19.67
C SER A 220 -11.93 26.42 19.52
N MET A 221 -11.99 27.17 18.42
CA MET A 221 -11.05 28.25 18.11
C MET A 221 -11.75 29.61 18.23
N ASN A 222 -11.00 30.64 18.63
CA ASN A 222 -11.50 32.01 18.67
C ASN A 222 -11.87 32.50 17.25
N PHE A 223 -12.92 33.33 17.16
CA PHE A 223 -13.54 33.72 15.91
C PHE A 223 -12.56 34.40 14.96
N PHE A 224 -11.65 35.22 15.47
CA PHE A 224 -10.64 35.90 14.65
C PHE A 224 -9.70 34.91 13.96
N TYR A 225 -9.11 33.97 14.71
CA TYR A 225 -8.19 32.98 14.15
C TYR A 225 -8.90 31.98 13.24
N PHE A 226 -10.13 31.58 13.60
CA PHE A 226 -10.94 30.72 12.75
C PHE A 226 -11.33 31.42 11.44
N SER A 227 -11.65 32.71 11.48
CA SER A 227 -11.93 33.50 10.27
C SER A 227 -10.72 33.58 9.35
N GLN A 228 -9.52 33.79 9.89
CA GLN A 228 -8.28 33.74 9.12
C GLN A 228 -8.02 32.35 8.52
N LEU A 229 -8.34 31.28 9.27
CA LEU A 229 -8.27 29.91 8.76
C LEU A 229 -9.19 29.72 7.55
N LEU A 230 -10.44 30.18 7.61
CA LEU A 230 -11.38 30.09 6.50
C LEU A 230 -10.89 30.84 5.26
N ASP A 231 -10.33 32.04 5.44
CA ASP A 231 -9.78 32.84 4.34
C ASP A 231 -8.56 32.14 3.70
N GLU A 232 -7.66 31.58 4.50
CA GLU A 232 -6.47 30.89 3.99
C GLU A 232 -6.81 29.59 3.25
N THR A 233 -7.85 28.89 3.70
CA THR A 233 -8.34 27.63 3.12
C THR A 233 -9.28 27.85 1.94
N GLY A 234 -9.81 29.06 1.77
CA GLY A 234 -10.76 29.40 0.71
C GLY A 234 -12.17 28.86 0.96
N ILE A 235 -12.52 28.58 2.23
CA ILE A 235 -13.86 28.11 2.59
C ILE A 235 -14.79 29.33 2.71
N PRO A 236 -15.93 29.38 2.01
CA PRO A 236 -16.83 30.53 2.07
C PRO A 236 -17.40 30.73 3.47
N ARG A 237 -17.12 31.88 4.09
CA ARG A 237 -17.62 32.22 5.44
C ARG A 237 -19.14 32.14 5.54
N ALA A 238 -19.85 32.57 4.50
CA ALA A 238 -21.31 32.56 4.42
C ALA A 238 -21.93 31.14 4.53
N VAL A 239 -21.15 30.09 4.28
CA VAL A 239 -21.62 28.69 4.42
C VAL A 239 -21.52 28.21 5.88
N ILE A 240 -20.69 28.87 6.70
CA ILE A 240 -20.37 28.44 8.08
C ILE A 240 -20.95 29.39 9.12
N PHE A 241 -21.04 30.68 8.81
CA PHE A 241 -21.56 31.72 9.68
C PHE A 241 -22.91 32.22 9.16
N SER A 242 -23.90 32.22 10.04
CA SER A 242 -25.04 33.12 9.87
C SER A 242 -24.61 34.53 10.29
N PHE A 243 -25.21 35.57 9.72
CA PHE A 243 -24.91 36.97 10.08
C PHE A 243 -24.99 37.23 11.59
N LYS A 244 -25.93 36.55 12.28
CA LYS A 244 -26.09 36.64 13.74
C LYS A 244 -24.95 35.97 14.51
N ASP A 245 -24.41 34.86 13.99
CA ASP A 245 -23.23 34.20 14.59
C ASP A 245 -21.98 35.06 14.43
N GLU A 246 -21.86 35.79 13.33
CA GLU A 246 -20.73 36.67 13.05
C GLU A 246 -20.67 37.83 14.06
N LEU A 247 -21.81 38.49 14.28
CA LEU A 247 -21.96 39.54 15.31
C LEU A 247 -21.72 39.01 16.73
N GLY A 248 -22.22 37.81 17.03
CA GLY A 248 -22.05 37.18 18.35
C GLY A 248 -20.60 36.74 18.63
N GLY A 249 -19.89 36.26 17.62
CA GLY A 249 -18.47 35.87 17.72
C GLY A 249 -17.57 37.07 17.98
N ILE A 250 -17.76 38.15 17.22
CA ILE A 250 -17.04 39.42 17.41
C ILE A 250 -17.28 39.97 18.83
N SER A 251 -18.53 39.94 19.31
CA SER A 251 -18.87 40.44 20.65
C SER A 251 -18.31 39.58 21.78
N ARG A 252 -18.21 38.26 21.62
CA ARG A 252 -17.68 37.36 22.65
C ARG A 252 -16.19 37.55 22.85
N ASP A 253 -15.45 37.56 21.75
CA ASP A 253 -13.98 37.66 21.79
C ASP A 253 -13.51 39.04 22.25
N TYR A 254 -14.34 40.08 22.09
CA TYR A 254 -14.07 41.42 22.62
C TYR A 254 -14.32 41.53 24.14
N ASN A 255 -15.21 40.70 24.70
CA ASN A 255 -15.56 40.72 26.13
C ASN A 255 -14.71 39.76 26.98
N ASP A 256 -14.02 38.79 26.37
CA ASP A 256 -13.05 37.89 27.02
C ASP A 256 -11.60 38.46 26.98
N SER A 257 -11.42 39.69 26.50
CA SER A 257 -10.14 40.45 26.48
C SER A 257 -9.94 41.31 27.73
#